data_AF-A0A975JWP5-F1
#
_entry.id   AF-A0A975JWP5-F1
#
_cell.length_a   1.000
_cell.length_b   1.000
_cell.length_c   1.000
_cell.angle_alpha   90.00
_cell.angle_beta   90.00
_cell.angle_gamma   90.00
#
_symmetry.space_group_name_H-M   'P 1'
#
loop_
_entity.id
_entity.type
_entity.pdbx_description
1 polymer ?
#
loop_
_entity_poly.entity_id
_entity_poly.type
_entity_poly.pdbx_seq_one_letter_code
_entity_poly.pdbx_strand_id
1 'polypeptide(L)'
;MGRHELTKDRRRGRRGSVLLGSVLGAAAVLLAAGADVYPVADREEVKPADDAGACCLEIVAAVPGFSPDIAGGDGEGVITGRLTAASRLHTRSRFLPAGVAPERGLQIRTILAARSISDEFPQIHQIGGVRPDPLPWHPNGLALDVMIPNPGSAEGIALGDAIVAFVLKNAARFGMQDAIWRGVYYTPQGAHRTGAGHYDHVHVTTTGGGYPTGREVYVR
;
A
#
# COMPACT_ATOMS: atom_id res chain seq x y z
N MET A 1 40.65 -22.34 52.86
CA MET A 1 41.48 -21.23 53.37
C MET A 1 42.07 -20.47 52.19
N GLY A 2 42.05 -19.13 52.22
CA GLY A 2 42.64 -18.20 51.23
C GLY A 2 41.61 -17.60 50.26
N ARG A 3 40.87 -16.53 50.57
CA ARG A 3 41.16 -15.07 50.75
C ARG A 3 41.29 -14.27 49.43
N HIS A 4 40.27 -13.42 49.18
CA HIS A 4 40.21 -11.99 48.72
C HIS A 4 41.16 -11.53 47.57
N GLU A 5 40.91 -10.54 46.70
CA GLU A 5 39.90 -9.49 46.51
C GLU A 5 40.20 -8.73 45.19
N LEU A 6 39.21 -7.93 44.74
CA LEU A 6 39.29 -6.64 44.05
C LEU A 6 39.53 -6.52 42.52
N THR A 7 38.45 -6.05 41.91
CA THR A 7 38.24 -5.35 40.63
C THR A 7 39.18 -4.17 40.36
N LYS A 8 39.51 -3.93 39.08
CA LYS A 8 39.98 -2.61 38.62
C LYS A 8 39.38 -2.22 37.27
N ASP A 9 38.93 -0.97 37.26
CA ASP A 9 38.08 -0.29 36.28
C ASP A 9 38.71 -0.01 34.91
N ARG A 10 37.84 -0.01 33.89
CA ARG A 10 38.05 0.58 32.56
C ARG A 10 37.91 2.09 32.64
N ARG A 11 38.90 2.86 32.17
CA ARG A 11 38.69 4.27 31.80
C ARG A 11 39.12 4.58 30.36
N ARG A 12 38.07 4.78 29.55
CA ARG A 12 37.91 5.59 28.33
C ARG A 12 39.15 6.35 27.84
N GLY A 13 39.59 5.98 26.63
CA GLY A 13 40.41 6.83 25.77
C GLY A 13 39.63 8.05 25.26
N ARG A 14 40.18 9.23 25.51
CA ARG A 14 39.66 10.54 25.09
C ARG A 14 40.31 10.91 23.75
N ARG A 15 39.53 10.92 22.67
CA ARG A 15 39.96 11.43 21.35
C ARG A 15 39.34 12.81 21.11
N GLY A 16 40.20 13.75 20.73
CA GLY A 16 40.01 14.86 19.79
C GLY A 16 38.78 15.76 19.91
N SER A 17 39.02 17.06 20.10
CA SER A 17 38.14 18.11 19.58
C SER A 17 38.99 19.30 19.15
N VAL A 18 39.03 19.52 17.83
CA VAL A 18 39.61 20.67 17.16
C VAL A 18 38.43 21.56 16.72
N LEU A 19 38.51 22.82 17.15
CA LEU A 19 38.06 24.10 16.57
C LEU A 19 36.95 24.12 15.51
N LEU A 20 35.96 24.99 15.73
CA LEU A 20 35.20 25.83 14.76
C LEU A 20 34.01 26.40 15.56
N GLY A 21 33.58 27.66 15.54
CA GLY A 21 33.89 28.89 14.82
C GLY A 21 32.77 29.86 15.23
N SER A 22 33.10 31.11 15.52
CA SER A 22 32.20 32.15 16.02
C SER A 22 31.36 32.82 14.92
N VAL A 23 30.29 33.52 15.35
CA VAL A 23 29.69 34.76 14.80
C VAL A 23 28.22 34.67 14.32
N LEU A 24 27.35 35.23 15.18
CA LEU A 24 26.24 36.18 14.96
C LEU A 24 25.61 36.33 13.56
N GLY A 25 24.27 36.36 13.54
CA GLY A 25 23.50 36.97 12.45
C GLY A 25 22.01 36.66 12.53
N ALA A 26 21.25 37.43 13.31
CA ALA A 26 19.79 37.43 13.27
C ALA A 26 19.31 38.19 12.01
N ALA A 27 18.40 37.59 11.24
CA ALA A 27 17.62 38.28 10.22
C ALA A 27 16.20 37.71 10.21
N ALA A 28 15.30 38.39 10.92
CA ALA A 28 13.86 38.18 10.80
C ALA A 28 13.38 38.94 9.55
N VAL A 29 12.87 38.22 8.56
CA VAL A 29 12.16 38.82 7.42
C VAL A 29 10.68 38.83 7.76
N LEU A 30 10.15 40.01 8.09
CA LEU A 30 8.72 40.27 8.21
C LEU A 30 8.11 40.26 6.80
N LEU A 31 7.26 39.27 6.51
CA LEU A 31 6.39 39.29 5.33
C LEU A 31 5.14 40.13 5.68
N ALA A 32 5.05 41.34 5.17
CA ALA A 32 3.82 42.12 5.18
C ALA A 32 2.95 41.69 3.99
N ALA A 33 1.89 40.91 4.25
CA ALA A 33 0.84 40.65 3.28
C ALA A 33 -0.18 41.79 3.36
N GLY A 34 -0.22 42.66 2.35
CA GLY A 34 -1.31 43.61 2.16
C GLY A 34 -2.55 42.88 1.64
N ALA A 35 -3.67 43.02 2.33
CA ALA A 35 -4.97 42.59 1.83
C ALA A 35 -5.69 43.84 1.30
N ASP A 36 -5.69 44.02 -0.03
CA ASP A 36 -6.60 44.96 -0.68
C ASP A 36 -8.00 44.36 -0.71
N VAL A 37 -8.93 44.99 0.00
CA VAL A 37 -10.36 44.68 -0.05
C VAL A 37 -10.96 45.46 -1.20
N TYR A 38 -11.30 44.77 -2.29
CA TYR A 38 -12.17 45.30 -3.34
C TYR A 38 -13.62 44.88 -3.05
N PRO A 39 -14.61 45.77 -3.22
CA PRO A 39 -16.01 45.41 -3.08
C PRO A 39 -16.43 44.43 -4.17
N VAL A 40 -17.17 43.39 -3.78
CA VAL A 40 -17.78 42.41 -4.68
C VAL A 40 -18.85 43.12 -5.51
N ALA A 41 -18.64 43.20 -6.82
CA ALA A 41 -19.69 43.51 -7.78
C ALA A 41 -20.47 42.22 -8.11
N ASP A 42 -21.79 42.34 -8.16
CA ASP A 42 -22.71 41.26 -8.49
C ASP A 42 -22.36 40.62 -9.85
N ARG A 43 -22.27 39.29 -9.89
CA ARG A 43 -22.07 38.53 -11.11
C ARG A 43 -23.40 38.34 -11.83
N GLU A 44 -23.49 38.90 -13.02
CA GLU A 44 -24.50 38.61 -14.03
C GLU A 44 -24.28 37.19 -14.59
N GLU A 45 -25.38 36.44 -14.72
CA GLU A 45 -25.44 35.04 -15.10
C GLU A 45 -25.26 34.87 -16.62
N VAL A 46 -24.18 34.20 -17.04
CA VAL A 46 -23.93 33.84 -18.45
C VAL A 46 -24.15 32.33 -18.64
N LYS A 47 -25.03 32.00 -19.59
CA LYS A 47 -25.43 30.64 -19.98
C LYS A 47 -24.25 29.77 -20.45
N PRO A 48 -24.24 28.45 -20.17
CA PRO A 48 -23.26 27.54 -20.76
C PRO A 48 -23.67 27.13 -22.18
N ALA A 49 -22.67 27.03 -23.05
CA ALA A 49 -22.73 26.30 -24.32
C ALA A 49 -21.88 25.02 -24.17
N ASP A 50 -22.38 23.91 -24.72
CA ASP A 50 -21.84 22.56 -24.66
C ASP A 50 -20.47 22.40 -25.37
N ASP A 51 -19.57 21.55 -24.84
CA ASP A 51 -19.18 20.30 -25.53
C ASP A 51 -18.25 19.37 -24.68
N ALA A 52 -18.52 18.08 -24.84
CA ALA A 52 -17.84 16.82 -24.51
C ALA A 52 -16.58 16.78 -23.61
N GLY A 53 -16.76 16.17 -22.43
CA GLY A 53 -15.74 15.42 -21.71
C GLY A 53 -16.39 14.20 -21.05
N ALA A 54 -16.12 13.00 -21.56
CA ALA A 54 -16.70 11.75 -21.08
C ALA A 54 -16.34 11.48 -19.61
N CYS A 55 -17.16 11.96 -18.68
CA CYS A 55 -17.16 11.50 -17.30
C CYS A 55 -18.52 11.71 -16.65
N CYS A 56 -19.58 11.32 -17.36
CA CYS A 56 -20.93 11.22 -16.82
C CYS A 56 -21.63 10.09 -17.59
N LEU A 57 -21.60 8.87 -17.05
CA LEU A 57 -22.55 7.86 -17.51
C LEU A 57 -23.93 8.28 -16.97
N GLU A 58 -24.81 8.71 -17.86
CA GLU A 58 -26.22 8.94 -17.55
C GLU A 58 -26.95 7.60 -17.57
N ILE A 59 -27.57 7.23 -16.44
CA ILE A 59 -28.44 6.06 -16.37
C ILE A 59 -29.79 6.45 -16.98
N VAL A 60 -29.98 6.13 -18.26
CA VAL A 60 -31.29 6.21 -18.90
C VAL A 60 -32.12 5.03 -18.39
N ALA A 61 -33.22 5.32 -17.69
CA ALA A 61 -34.20 4.30 -17.34
C ALA A 61 -34.72 3.66 -18.64
N ALA A 62 -34.68 2.33 -18.73
CA ALA A 62 -35.34 1.64 -19.82
C ALA A 62 -36.83 2.03 -19.82
N VAL A 63 -37.33 2.51 -20.95
CA VAL A 63 -38.76 2.77 -21.13
C VAL A 63 -39.53 1.49 -20.80
N PRO A 64 -40.51 1.52 -19.88
CA PRO A 64 -41.34 0.37 -19.62
C PRO A 64 -42.17 0.09 -20.89
N GLY A 65 -41.90 -1.04 -21.55
CA GLY A 65 -42.70 -1.50 -22.68
C GLY A 65 -41.95 -1.93 -23.94
N PHE A 66 -40.62 -1.95 -23.98
CA PHE A 66 -39.91 -2.55 -25.11
C PHE A 66 -39.75 -4.07 -24.93
N SER A 67 -40.74 -4.82 -25.39
CA SER A 67 -40.65 -6.27 -25.61
C SER A 67 -40.20 -6.51 -27.05
N PRO A 68 -39.09 -7.21 -27.32
CA PRO A 68 -38.88 -7.75 -28.65
C PRO A 68 -39.91 -8.86 -28.87
N ASP A 69 -40.75 -8.72 -29.89
CA ASP A 69 -41.68 -9.76 -30.31
C ASP A 69 -40.89 -11.03 -30.68
N ILE A 70 -40.88 -12.01 -29.77
CA ILE A 70 -40.54 -13.39 -30.09
C ILE A 70 -41.88 -14.10 -30.30
N ALA A 71 -42.21 -14.32 -31.56
CA ALA A 71 -43.37 -15.08 -31.95
C ALA A 71 -43.22 -16.57 -31.54
N GLY A 72 -44.23 -17.08 -30.83
CA GLY A 72 -44.62 -18.49 -30.85
C GLY A 72 -44.51 -19.24 -29.51
N GLY A 73 -45.65 -19.73 -29.00
CA GLY A 73 -45.68 -20.86 -28.07
C GLY A 73 -46.55 -20.70 -26.83
N ASP A 74 -47.84 -20.90 -27.03
CA ASP A 74 -48.94 -21.29 -26.12
C ASP A 74 -48.51 -21.98 -24.80
N GLY A 75 -49.05 -21.51 -23.67
CA GLY A 75 -49.11 -22.28 -22.41
C GLY A 75 -48.82 -21.47 -21.13
N GLU A 76 -49.77 -21.50 -20.20
CA GLU A 76 -49.82 -20.74 -18.95
C GLU A 76 -48.58 -20.88 -18.03
N GLY A 77 -48.17 -19.77 -17.40
CA GLY A 77 -47.17 -19.80 -16.32
C GLY A 77 -46.57 -18.44 -16.01
N VAL A 78 -47.30 -17.64 -15.23
CA VAL A 78 -46.82 -16.38 -14.64
C VAL A 78 -45.56 -16.65 -13.81
N ILE A 79 -44.40 -16.20 -14.30
CA ILE A 79 -43.28 -15.82 -13.43
C ILE A 79 -42.95 -14.37 -13.80
N THR A 80 -43.56 -13.45 -13.06
CA THR A 80 -43.21 -12.03 -13.01
C THR A 80 -41.84 -11.89 -12.32
N GLY A 81 -40.80 -12.43 -12.95
CA GLY A 81 -39.43 -12.38 -12.49
C GLY A 81 -38.79 -11.10 -13.01
N ARG A 82 -39.03 -10.00 -12.30
CA ARG A 82 -38.30 -8.73 -12.43
C ARG A 82 -36.80 -9.03 -12.56
N LEU A 83 -36.26 -8.95 -13.78
CA LEU A 83 -34.82 -8.95 -14.04
C LEU A 83 -34.24 -7.70 -13.37
N THR A 84 -33.96 -7.83 -12.08
CA THR A 84 -33.26 -6.80 -11.32
C THR A 84 -31.79 -6.96 -11.69
N ALA A 85 -31.41 -6.39 -12.83
CA ALA A 85 -30.03 -6.18 -13.18
C ALA A 85 -29.45 -5.17 -12.20
N ALA A 86 -29.01 -5.65 -11.03
CA ALA A 86 -28.28 -4.83 -10.08
C ALA A 86 -26.89 -4.56 -10.66
N SER A 87 -26.73 -3.45 -11.37
CA SER A 87 -25.40 -2.88 -11.61
C SER A 87 -24.86 -2.46 -10.24
N ARG A 88 -24.01 -3.31 -9.65
CA ARG A 88 -23.24 -2.90 -8.47
C ARG A 88 -22.24 -1.85 -8.96
N LEU A 89 -22.60 -0.58 -8.84
CA LEU A 89 -21.69 0.52 -9.05
C LEU A 89 -20.49 0.31 -8.10
N HIS A 90 -19.37 -0.15 -8.66
CA HIS A 90 -18.14 -0.34 -7.91
C HIS A 90 -17.51 1.05 -7.72
N THR A 91 -17.81 1.69 -6.59
CA THR A 91 -17.28 3.03 -6.26
C THR A 91 -15.79 3.01 -5.94
N ARG A 92 -15.21 1.82 -5.71
CA ARG A 92 -13.76 1.65 -5.59
C ARG A 92 -13.15 1.63 -6.97
N SER A 93 -12.10 2.43 -7.15
CA SER A 93 -11.24 2.36 -8.33
C SER A 93 -10.82 0.91 -8.61
N ARG A 94 -10.58 0.54 -9.86
CA ARG A 94 -9.92 -0.75 -10.17
C ARG A 94 -8.41 -0.68 -10.01
N PHE A 95 -7.85 0.53 -9.93
CA PHE A 95 -6.42 0.78 -9.84
C PHE A 95 -5.97 0.92 -8.40
N LEU A 96 -4.84 0.30 -8.09
CA LEU A 96 -4.19 0.40 -6.81
C LEU A 96 -3.39 1.72 -6.72
N PRO A 97 -3.69 2.58 -5.72
CA PRO A 97 -2.86 3.76 -5.47
C PRO A 97 -1.47 3.36 -4.99
N ALA A 98 -0.53 4.30 -4.98
CA ALA A 98 0.75 4.10 -4.30
C ALA A 98 0.49 3.84 -2.80
N GLY A 99 1.23 2.88 -2.25
CA GLY A 99 1.13 2.48 -0.85
C GLY A 99 2.12 3.22 0.05
N VAL A 100 2.34 2.69 1.25
CA VAL A 100 3.31 3.25 2.22
C VAL A 100 4.76 2.80 1.96
N ALA A 101 4.97 1.85 1.03
CA ALA A 101 6.30 1.36 0.69
C ALA A 101 7.07 2.35 -0.21
N PRO A 102 8.37 2.58 0.00
CA PRO A 102 9.19 3.30 -0.97
C PRO A 102 9.40 2.45 -2.23
N GLU A 103 8.75 2.83 -3.34
CA GLU A 103 8.77 2.04 -4.58
C GLU A 103 10.06 2.18 -5.39
N ARG A 104 10.94 3.12 -5.02
CA ARG A 104 12.20 3.35 -5.74
C ARG A 104 13.07 2.09 -5.68
N GLY A 105 13.36 1.54 -6.86
CA GLY A 105 14.19 0.35 -7.02
C GLY A 105 13.45 -0.96 -6.74
N LEU A 106 12.17 -0.94 -6.38
CA LEU A 106 11.37 -2.16 -6.34
C LEU A 106 11.04 -2.64 -7.76
N GLN A 107 10.90 -3.95 -7.91
CA GLN A 107 10.44 -4.55 -9.16
C GLN A 107 8.91 -4.57 -9.26
N ILE A 108 8.39 -4.73 -10.47
CA ILE A 108 6.97 -4.59 -10.79
C ILE A 108 6.07 -5.44 -9.89
N ARG A 109 6.36 -6.74 -9.71
CA ARG A 109 5.52 -7.57 -8.84
C ARG A 109 5.69 -7.25 -7.35
N THR A 110 6.87 -6.82 -6.93
CA THR A 110 7.10 -6.33 -5.56
C THR A 110 6.27 -5.07 -5.29
N ILE A 111 6.17 -4.15 -6.25
CA ILE A 111 5.30 -2.96 -6.14
C ILE A 111 3.83 -3.38 -6.11
N LEU A 112 3.42 -4.32 -6.97
CA LEU A 112 2.05 -4.85 -6.95
C LEU A 112 1.70 -5.43 -5.57
N ALA A 113 2.58 -6.23 -4.97
CA ALA A 113 2.38 -6.76 -3.63
C ALA A 113 2.29 -5.64 -2.58
N ALA A 114 3.23 -4.69 -2.58
CA ALA A 114 3.26 -3.58 -1.63
C ALA A 114 2.00 -2.72 -1.67
N ARG A 115 1.53 -2.35 -2.87
CA ARG A 115 0.30 -1.58 -3.05
C ARG A 115 -0.93 -2.38 -2.64
N SER A 116 -0.99 -3.67 -2.98
CA SER A 116 -2.11 -4.54 -2.59
C SER A 116 -2.20 -4.70 -1.07
N ILE A 117 -1.06 -4.86 -0.40
CA ILE A 117 -0.99 -4.94 1.07
C ILE A 117 -1.41 -3.60 1.70
N SER A 118 -0.93 -2.47 1.16
CA SER A 118 -1.31 -1.15 1.67
C SER A 118 -2.81 -0.85 1.51
N ASP A 119 -3.43 -1.32 0.43
CA ASP A 119 -4.87 -1.14 0.17
C ASP A 119 -5.73 -2.04 1.08
N GLU A 120 -5.32 -3.29 1.29
CA GLU A 120 -6.06 -4.26 2.09
C GLU A 120 -5.89 -4.02 3.60
N PHE A 121 -4.70 -3.57 4.02
CA PHE A 121 -4.33 -3.42 5.43
C PHE A 121 -3.94 -1.96 5.75
N PRO A 122 -4.89 -1.02 5.78
CA PRO A 122 -4.61 0.40 6.01
C PRO A 122 -4.00 0.72 7.39
N GLN A 123 -4.09 -0.20 8.35
CA GLN A 123 -3.41 -0.14 9.65
C GLN A 123 -1.89 -0.38 9.56
N ILE A 124 -1.36 -0.81 8.41
CA ILE A 124 0.07 -0.89 8.15
C ILE A 124 0.57 0.49 7.73
N HIS A 125 1.38 1.10 8.59
CA HIS A 125 1.88 2.46 8.37
C HIS A 125 3.29 2.50 7.78
N GLN A 126 3.99 1.37 7.72
CA GLN A 126 5.35 1.29 7.21
C GLN A 126 5.58 -0.05 6.51
N ILE A 127 6.14 0.02 5.31
CA ILE A 127 6.67 -1.14 4.59
C ILE A 127 8.10 -0.81 4.14
N GLY A 128 9.06 -1.63 4.56
CA GLY A 128 10.43 -1.60 4.07
C GLY A 128 10.54 -2.20 2.66
N GLY A 129 11.62 -1.86 1.96
CA GLY A 129 11.85 -2.30 0.58
C GLY A 129 13.34 -2.39 0.28
N VAL A 130 13.79 -1.66 -0.76
CA VAL A 130 15.21 -1.67 -1.18
C VAL A 130 16.12 -1.13 -0.09
N ARG A 131 17.15 -1.92 0.26
CA ARG A 131 18.24 -1.54 1.16
C ARG A 131 19.45 -2.45 0.93
N PRO A 132 20.67 -2.03 1.31
CA PRO A 132 21.81 -2.94 1.40
C PRO A 132 21.48 -4.10 2.35
N ASP A 133 21.79 -5.32 1.91
CA ASP A 133 21.55 -6.54 2.66
C ASP A 133 22.53 -7.63 2.19
N PRO A 134 22.90 -8.62 3.03
CA PRO A 134 23.77 -9.72 2.60
C PRO A 134 23.11 -10.64 1.57
N LEU A 135 21.79 -10.75 1.60
CA LEU A 135 21.02 -11.54 0.63
C LEU A 135 20.54 -10.64 -0.51
N PRO A 136 20.35 -11.18 -1.72
CA PRO A 136 20.08 -10.38 -2.91
C PRO A 136 18.66 -9.79 -2.97
N TRP A 137 17.75 -10.20 -2.08
CA TRP A 137 16.32 -9.88 -2.22
C TRP A 137 16.01 -8.40 -2.02
N HIS A 138 16.40 -7.81 -0.90
CA HIS A 138 16.23 -6.37 -0.69
C HIS A 138 17.08 -5.53 -1.67
N PRO A 139 18.37 -5.81 -1.90
CA PRO A 139 19.20 -5.04 -2.83
C PRO A 139 18.64 -4.99 -4.25
N ASN A 140 18.02 -6.08 -4.72
CA ASN A 140 17.48 -6.17 -6.08
C ASN A 140 15.99 -5.80 -6.19
N GLY A 141 15.39 -5.26 -5.13
CA GLY A 141 13.99 -4.82 -5.12
C GLY A 141 12.97 -5.96 -5.21
N LEU A 142 13.32 -7.13 -4.70
CA LEU A 142 12.51 -8.34 -4.71
C LEU A 142 11.75 -8.56 -3.40
N ALA A 143 12.14 -7.88 -2.32
CA ALA A 143 11.59 -8.10 -0.99
C ALA A 143 10.92 -6.86 -0.36
N LEU A 144 9.98 -7.14 0.54
CA LEU A 144 9.27 -6.18 1.39
C LEU A 144 9.35 -6.62 2.85
N ASP A 145 9.49 -5.65 3.76
CA ASP A 145 9.34 -5.86 5.20
C ASP A 145 8.09 -5.13 5.68
N VAL A 146 6.98 -5.85 5.86
CA VAL A 146 5.69 -5.27 6.25
C VAL A 146 5.63 -5.14 7.77
N MET A 147 5.81 -3.92 8.29
CA MET A 147 5.95 -3.69 9.73
C MET A 147 4.62 -3.87 10.46
N ILE A 148 4.59 -4.76 11.46
CA ILE A 148 3.37 -5.06 12.20
C ILE A 148 3.28 -4.17 13.45
N PRO A 149 2.21 -3.38 13.63
CA PRO A 149 2.00 -2.61 14.85
C PRO A 149 1.74 -3.54 16.04
N ASN A 150 2.34 -3.22 17.19
CA ASN A 150 2.23 -4.01 18.43
C ASN A 150 2.44 -5.53 18.21
N PRO A 151 3.55 -5.96 17.60
CA PRO A 151 3.68 -7.29 17.02
C PRO A 151 3.80 -8.43 18.05
N GLY A 152 3.93 -8.08 19.34
CA GLY A 152 3.87 -9.03 20.46
C GLY A 152 2.47 -9.23 21.03
N SER A 153 1.48 -8.41 20.65
CA SER A 153 0.10 -8.55 21.11
C SER A 153 -0.65 -9.61 20.30
N ALA A 154 -1.79 -10.06 20.82
CA ALA A 154 -2.64 -11.02 20.11
C ALA A 154 -3.15 -10.43 18.78
N GLU A 155 -3.49 -9.14 18.76
CA GLU A 155 -3.95 -8.40 17.59
C GLU A 155 -2.84 -8.24 16.55
N GLY A 156 -1.62 -7.91 16.98
CA GLY A 156 -0.46 -7.82 16.08
C GLY A 156 -0.12 -9.18 15.47
N ILE A 157 -0.17 -10.25 16.25
CA ILE A 157 0.03 -11.62 15.74
C ILE A 157 -1.04 -11.98 14.72
N ALA A 158 -2.32 -11.77 15.05
CA ALA A 158 -3.43 -12.03 14.13
C ALA A 158 -3.34 -11.20 12.84
N LEU A 159 -2.86 -9.96 12.92
CA LEU A 159 -2.62 -9.11 11.76
C LEU A 159 -1.49 -9.68 10.87
N GLY A 160 -0.36 -10.07 11.46
CA GLY A 160 0.72 -10.71 10.71
C GLY A 160 0.26 -12.01 10.03
N ASP A 161 -0.52 -12.83 10.74
CA ASP A 161 -1.10 -14.07 10.18
C ASP A 161 -2.04 -13.77 9.01
N ALA A 162 -2.88 -12.74 9.12
CA ALA A 162 -3.77 -12.30 8.06
C ALA A 162 -3.01 -11.81 6.81
N ILE A 163 -1.90 -11.09 7.00
CA ILE A 163 -1.05 -10.63 5.89
C ILE A 163 -0.38 -11.82 5.19
N VAL A 164 0.17 -12.78 5.94
CA VAL A 164 0.73 -14.02 5.36
C VAL A 164 -0.33 -14.76 4.55
N ALA A 165 -1.53 -14.94 5.11
CA ALA A 165 -2.63 -15.60 4.42
C ALA A 165 -3.05 -14.85 3.14
N PHE A 166 -3.09 -13.52 3.17
CA PHE A 166 -3.38 -12.70 2.01
C PHE A 166 -2.31 -12.83 0.91
N VAL A 167 -1.03 -12.81 1.29
CA VAL A 167 0.09 -12.97 0.34
C VAL A 167 0.05 -14.36 -0.30
N LEU A 168 -0.17 -15.42 0.48
CA LEU A 168 -0.31 -16.78 -0.02
C LEU A 168 -1.51 -16.95 -0.96
N LYS A 169 -2.67 -16.39 -0.58
CA LYS A 169 -3.87 -16.42 -1.43
C LYS A 169 -3.65 -15.75 -2.79
N ASN A 170 -2.77 -14.75 -2.84
CA ASN A 170 -2.42 -14.01 -4.04
C ASN A 170 -1.05 -14.43 -4.63
N ALA A 171 -0.50 -15.58 -4.24
CA ALA A 171 0.86 -15.98 -4.58
C ALA A 171 1.15 -15.93 -6.09
N ALA A 172 0.26 -16.48 -6.91
CA ALA A 172 0.41 -16.47 -8.36
C ALA A 172 0.41 -15.03 -8.94
N ARG A 173 -0.47 -14.17 -8.43
CA ARG A 173 -0.58 -12.77 -8.86
C ARG A 173 0.66 -11.95 -8.50
N PHE A 174 1.18 -12.15 -7.29
CA PHE A 174 2.37 -11.44 -6.83
C PHE A 174 3.66 -12.09 -7.32
N GLY A 175 3.61 -13.26 -7.96
CA GLY A 175 4.81 -14.07 -8.15
C GLY A 175 5.52 -14.26 -6.82
N MET A 176 4.79 -14.60 -5.77
CA MET A 176 5.36 -14.83 -4.44
C MET A 176 6.34 -15.99 -4.51
N GLN A 177 7.57 -15.75 -4.05
CA GLN A 177 8.55 -16.79 -3.80
C GLN A 177 8.34 -17.34 -2.38
N ASP A 178 8.36 -16.44 -1.39
CA ASP A 178 8.20 -16.80 0.01
C ASP A 178 7.71 -15.64 0.88
N ALA A 179 7.26 -15.98 2.08
CA ALA A 179 7.05 -15.04 3.17
C ALA A 179 7.58 -15.63 4.49
N ILE A 180 8.02 -14.78 5.40
CA ILE A 180 8.53 -15.19 6.72
C ILE A 180 7.79 -14.42 7.81
N TRP A 181 7.23 -15.17 8.76
CA TRP A 181 6.58 -14.60 9.93
C TRP A 181 6.80 -15.50 11.14
N ARG A 182 7.34 -14.92 12.23
CA ARG A 182 7.56 -15.56 13.54
C ARG A 182 8.23 -16.94 13.45
N GLY A 183 9.29 -17.01 12.64
CA GLY A 183 10.13 -18.20 12.48
C GLY A 183 9.53 -19.27 11.58
N VAL A 184 8.42 -18.98 10.89
CA VAL A 184 7.82 -19.85 9.88
C VAL A 184 8.11 -19.29 8.50
N TYR A 185 8.61 -20.14 7.62
CA TYR A 185 8.84 -19.87 6.21
C TYR A 185 7.66 -20.43 5.41
N TYR A 186 6.98 -19.57 4.68
CA TYR A 186 5.80 -19.88 3.89
C TYR A 186 6.15 -19.80 2.41
N THR A 187 5.81 -20.85 1.67
CA THR A 187 5.92 -20.91 0.22
C THR A 187 4.56 -21.26 -0.37
N PRO A 188 4.35 -21.08 -1.69
CA PRO A 188 3.17 -21.61 -2.36
C PRO A 188 2.96 -23.13 -2.16
N GLN A 189 4.01 -23.88 -1.83
CA GLN A 189 3.98 -25.32 -1.61
C GLN A 189 3.69 -25.72 -0.15
N GLY A 190 3.73 -24.77 0.78
CA GLY A 190 3.43 -25.01 2.19
C GLY A 190 4.32 -24.24 3.15
N ALA A 191 4.09 -24.46 4.45
CA ALA A 191 4.78 -23.78 5.54
C ALA A 191 5.76 -24.71 6.25
N HIS A 192 6.92 -24.19 6.66
CA HIS A 192 7.95 -24.92 7.39
C HIS A 192 8.52 -24.04 8.50
N ARG A 193 8.68 -24.59 9.71
CA ARG A 193 9.38 -23.87 10.78
C ARG A 193 10.88 -23.86 10.51
N THR A 194 11.47 -22.67 10.46
CA THR A 194 12.90 -22.45 10.18
C THR A 194 13.64 -21.78 11.34
N GLY A 195 12.92 -21.13 12.25
CA GLY A 195 13.54 -20.34 13.33
C GLY A 195 14.14 -19.01 12.84
N ALA A 196 13.80 -18.55 11.63
CA ALA A 196 14.36 -17.36 10.98
C ALA A 196 13.99 -16.01 11.65
N GLY A 197 13.41 -15.99 12.85
CA GLY A 197 13.01 -14.74 13.53
C GLY A 197 11.79 -14.08 12.89
N HIS A 198 11.87 -12.80 12.54
CA HIS A 198 10.76 -12.02 11.95
C HIS A 198 9.55 -11.92 12.89
N TYR A 199 9.77 -11.38 14.09
CA TYR A 199 8.72 -11.25 15.11
C TYR A 199 8.04 -9.89 15.12
N ASP A 200 8.55 -8.92 14.38
CA ASP A 200 8.09 -7.53 14.32
C ASP A 200 7.58 -7.11 12.93
N HIS A 201 7.85 -7.89 11.89
CA HIS A 201 7.38 -7.67 10.52
C HIS A 201 7.14 -8.98 9.78
N VAL A 202 6.26 -8.95 8.76
CA VAL A 202 6.14 -10.02 7.77
C VAL A 202 7.08 -9.70 6.61
N HIS A 203 8.06 -10.57 6.37
CA HIS A 203 8.90 -10.48 5.18
C HIS A 203 8.21 -11.15 4.01
N VAL A 204 8.28 -10.56 2.81
CA VAL A 204 7.71 -11.09 1.57
C VAL A 204 8.74 -10.97 0.46
N THR A 205 9.10 -12.09 -0.18
CA THR A 205 9.94 -12.10 -1.39
C THR A 205 9.11 -12.47 -2.61
N THR A 206 9.31 -11.75 -3.71
CA THR A 206 8.70 -12.03 -5.01
C THR A 206 9.74 -12.48 -6.03
N THR A 207 9.29 -13.07 -7.12
CA THR A 207 10.12 -13.41 -8.29
C THR A 207 10.55 -12.16 -9.09
N GLY A 208 10.12 -10.96 -8.70
CA GLY A 208 10.39 -9.73 -9.42
C GLY A 208 9.51 -9.56 -10.65
N GLY A 209 10.09 -9.21 -11.79
CA GLY A 209 9.34 -8.91 -13.02
C GLY A 209 9.93 -7.76 -13.82
N GLY A 210 11.16 -7.36 -13.49
CA GLY A 210 11.82 -6.20 -14.06
C GLY A 210 11.52 -4.93 -13.27
N TYR A 211 12.30 -3.90 -13.57
CA TYR A 211 12.09 -2.57 -13.02
C TYR A 211 11.00 -1.83 -13.83
N PRO A 212 10.12 -1.06 -13.16
CA PRO A 212 9.09 -0.28 -13.85
C PRO A 212 9.67 0.68 -14.87
N THR A 213 8.98 0.82 -16.01
CA THR A 213 9.25 1.83 -17.03
C THR A 213 8.39 3.09 -16.85
N GLY A 214 7.49 3.09 -15.87
CA GLY A 214 6.54 4.17 -15.60
C GLY A 214 5.21 4.04 -16.35
N ARG A 215 5.02 2.95 -17.10
CA ARG A 215 3.78 2.66 -17.85
C ARG A 215 2.96 1.53 -17.22
N GLU A 216 3.47 0.97 -16.12
CA GLU A 216 2.84 -0.13 -15.42
C GLU A 216 1.56 0.33 -14.72
N VAL A 217 0.53 -0.49 -14.84
CA VAL A 217 -0.77 -0.25 -14.23
C VAL A 217 -1.03 -1.35 -13.22
N TYR A 218 -1.18 -0.95 -11.96
CA TYR A 218 -1.44 -1.87 -10.85
C TYR A 218 -2.94 -1.92 -10.58
N VAL A 219 -3.53 -3.12 -10.69
CA VAL A 219 -4.98 -3.34 -10.52
C VAL A 219 -5.25 -4.24 -9.32
N ARG A 220 -6.46 -4.12 -8.75
CA ARG A 220 -6.96 -4.91 -7.61
C ARG A 220 -7.24 -6.36 -7.93
#